data_AF-A0A376RNS0-F1
#
_entry.id   AF-A0A376RNS0-F1
#
_cell.length_a   1.000
_cell.length_b   1.000
_cell.length_c   1.000
_cell.angle_alpha   90.00
_cell.angle_beta   90.00
_cell.angle_gamma   90.00
#
_symmetry.space_group_name_H-M   'P 1'
#
loop_
_entity.id
_entity.type
_entity.pdbx_description
1 polymer ?
#
loop_
_entity_poly.entity_id
_entity_poly.type
_entity_poly.pdbx_seq_one_letter_code
_entity_poly.pdbx_strand_id
1 'polypeptide(L)' 'MTTNTHTLQIEEILELLPHRFPFLLVDRVLDFEEGRFLRAVKNVSVNEPFFQGHFPGKPISRVC' A
#
# COMPACT_ATOMS: atom_id res chain seq x y z
N MET A 1 24.18 -8.45 12.59
CA MET A 1 23.56 -7.16 12.96
C MET A 1 22.07 -7.32 12.73
N THR A 2 21.28 -7.62 13.76
CA THR A 2 19.82 -7.73 13.65
C THR A 2 19.24 -6.34 13.81
N THR A 3 18.93 -5.66 12.70
CA THR A 3 18.07 -4.48 12.75
C THR A 3 16.68 -4.96 13.15
N ASN A 4 16.16 -4.50 14.28
CA ASN A 4 14.84 -4.87 14.78
C ASN A 4 13.79 -4.11 13.94
N THR A 5 13.42 -4.70 12.81
CA THR A 5 12.55 -4.10 11.80
C THR A 5 11.13 -4.62 12.00
N HIS A 6 10.17 -3.70 12.23
CA HIS A 6 8.77 -4.07 12.44
C HIS A 6 8.04 -4.11 11.09
N THR A 7 7.82 -5.30 10.55
CA THR A 7 7.11 -5.51 9.28
C THR A 7 5.67 -5.94 9.50
N LEU A 8 4.74 -5.49 8.65
CA LEU A 8 3.36 -6.00 8.61
C LEU A 8 3.04 -6.57 7.22
N GLN A 9 2.47 -7.77 7.18
CA GLN A 9 1.93 -8.41 5.97
C GLN A 9 0.47 -8.00 5.72
N ILE A 10 -0.06 -8.40 4.58
CA ILE A 10 -1.40 -7.97 4.12
C ILE A 10 -2.51 -8.43 5.07
N GLU A 11 -2.38 -9.60 5.69
CA GLU A 11 -3.34 -10.14 6.64
C GLU A 11 -3.47 -9.22 7.87
N GLU A 12 -2.35 -8.80 8.44
CA GLU A 12 -2.30 -7.87 9.58
C GLU A 12 -2.87 -6.49 9.19
N ILE A 13 -2.53 -6.01 7.99
CA ILE A 13 -3.06 -4.75 7.46
C ILE A 13 -4.59 -4.82 7.30
N LEU A 14 -5.14 -5.96 6.88
CA LEU A 14 -6.59 -6.16 6.72
C LEU A 14 -7.35 -6.21 8.05
N GLU A 15 -6.69 -6.66 9.12
CA GLU A 15 -7.23 -6.63 10.48
C GLU A 15 -7.21 -5.20 11.07
N LEU A 16 -6.13 -4.45 10.80
CA LEU A 16 -5.96 -3.08 11.31
C LEU A 16 -6.78 -2.04 10.55
N LEU A 17 -6.93 -2.19 9.23
CA LEU A 17 -7.64 -1.23 8.38
C LEU A 17 -8.99 -1.79 7.92
N PRO A 18 -10.08 -0.98 7.97
CA PRO A 18 -11.39 -1.40 7.47
C PRO A 18 -11.48 -1.37 5.94
N HIS A 19 -10.52 -0.75 5.25
CA HIS A 19 -10.51 -0.59 3.80
C HIS A 19 -10.37 -1.94 3.08
N ARG A 20 -11.11 -2.10 1.98
CA ARG A 20 -11.06 -3.27 1.09
C ARG A 20 -10.92 -2.81 -0.36
N PHE A 21 -10.73 -3.76 -1.28
CA PHE A 21 -10.73 -3.47 -2.70
C PHE A 21 -11.98 -2.64 -3.09
N PRO A 22 -11.86 -1.57 -3.89
CA PRO A 22 -10.66 -1.08 -4.59
C PRO A 22 -9.88 0.05 -3.86
N PHE A 23 -10.14 0.29 -2.57
CA PHE A 23 -9.59 1.42 -1.81
C PHE A 23 -8.52 1.05 -0.77
N LEU A 24 -8.16 -0.23 -0.62
CA LEU A 24 -6.98 -0.61 0.15
C LEU A 24 -5.73 -0.39 -0.70
N LEU A 25 -4.88 0.55 -0.29
CA LEU A 25 -3.72 1.03 -1.07
C LEU A 25 -2.39 0.85 -0.32
N VAL A 26 -2.33 -0.09 0.63
CA VAL A 26 -1.10 -0.46 1.33
C VAL A 26 -0.94 -1.97 1.23
N ASP A 27 0.13 -2.43 0.58
CA ASP A 27 0.36 -3.86 0.35
C ASP A 27 1.27 -4.49 1.41
N ARG A 28 2.22 -3.71 1.96
CA ARG A 28 3.14 -4.17 3.00
C ARG A 28 3.69 -3.00 3.81
N VAL A 29 3.92 -3.20 5.11
CA VAL A 29 4.74 -2.29 5.92
C VAL A 29 6.14 -2.87 6.05
N LEU A 30 7.16 -2.08 5.67
CA LEU A 30 8.56 -2.47 5.74
C LEU A 30 9.16 -2.20 7.11
N ASP A 31 8.73 -1.13 7.78
CA ASP A 31 9.26 -0.73 9.08
C ASP A 31 8.40 0.39 9.68
N PHE A 32 8.29 0.45 10.99
CA PHE A 32 7.61 1.56 11.67
C PHE A 32 8.10 1.76 13.10
N GLU A 33 7.88 2.97 13.61
CA GLU A 33 8.02 3.34 15.01
C GLU A 33 6.78 4.12 15.43
N GLU A 34 6.10 3.63 16.45
CA GLU A 34 4.82 4.19 16.93
C GLU A 34 4.94 5.69 17.23
N GLY A 35 4.00 6.47 16.69
CA GLY A 35 3.97 7.92 16.87
C GLY A 35 5.10 8.69 16.15
N ARG A 36 5.99 8.02 15.40
CA ARG A 36 7.13 8.66 14.73
C ARG A 36 7.14 8.48 13.23
N PHE A 37 7.21 7.23 12.74
CA PHE A 37 7.27 6.98 11.30
C PHE A 37 6.65 5.63 10.92
N LEU A 38 6.25 5.51 9.66
CA LEU A 38 5.84 4.25 9.05
C LEU A 38 6.31 4.24 7.59
N ARG A 39 7.01 3.19 7.18
CA ARG A 39 7.46 2.96 5.79
C ARG A 39 6.67 1.81 5.21
N ALA A 40 5.91 2.08 4.15
CA ALA A 40 5.08 1.09 3.49
C ALA A 40 5.34 1.01 1.99
N VAL A 41 4.83 -0.06 1.37
CA VAL A 41 4.90 -0.32 -0.07
C VAL A 41 3.49 -0.35 -0.64
N LYS A 42 3.32 0.36 -1.76
CA LYS A 42 2.22 0.22 -2.70
C LYS A 42 2.78 -0.27 -4.03
N ASN A 43 2.42 -1.48 -4.41
CA ASN A 43 2.67 -2.02 -5.73
C ASN A 43 1.65 -1.41 -6.70
N VAL A 44 2.17 -0.77 -7.74
CA VAL A 44 1.35 -0.16 -8.79
C VAL A 44 1.25 -1.13 -9.96
N SER A 45 0.02 -1.51 -10.33
CA SER A 45 -0.25 -2.43 -11.43
C SER A 45 -1.29 -1.85 -12.38
N VAL A 46 -1.06 -1.96 -13.69
CA VAL A 46 -2.01 -1.50 -14.72
C VAL A 46 -3.38 -2.18 -14.60
N ASN A 47 -3.46 -3.32 -13.91
CA ASN A 47 -4.71 -4.03 -13.64
C ASN A 47 -5.57 -3.39 -12.53
N GLU A 48 -5.12 -2.30 -11.91
CA GLU A 48 -5.92 -1.58 -10.93
C GLU A 48 -7.06 -0.78 -11.59
N PRO A 49 -8.27 -0.75 -10.99
CA PRO A 49 -9.46 -0.23 -11.66
C PRO A 49 -9.39 1.27 -12.02
N PHE A 50 -8.61 2.07 -11.29
CA PHE A 50 -8.51 3.51 -11.57
C PHE A 50 -7.76 3.82 -12.87
N PHE A 51 -6.91 2.91 -13.38
CA PHE A 51 -6.21 3.13 -14.65
C PHE A 51 -7.13 3.11 -15.87
N GLN A 52 -8.32 2.50 -15.77
CA GLN A 52 -9.32 2.54 -16.85
C GLN A 52 -9.82 3.97 -17.14
N GLY A 53 -9.84 4.83 -16.11
CA GLY A 53 -10.36 6.20 -16.21
C GLY A 53 -9.31 7.31 -16.09
N HIS A 54 -8.06 7.01 -15.69
CA HIS A 54 -7.08 8.02 -15.32
C HIS A 54 -5.65 7.69 -15.82
N PHE A 55 -5.27 8.03 -17.06
CA PHE A 55 -6.10 8.55 -18.15
C PHE A 55 -6.23 7.46 -19.24
N PRO A 56 -7.36 7.36 -19.96
CA PRO A 56 -7.51 6.35 -21.00
C PRO A 56 -6.36 6.42 -22.03
N GLY A 57 -5.70 5.28 -22.27
CA GLY A 57 -4.52 5.19 -23.16
C GLY A 57 -3.21 5.72 -22.58
N LYS A 58 -3.22 6.27 -21.36
CA LYS A 58 -2.02 6.75 -20.62
C LYS A 58 -2.16 6.40 -19.13
N PRO A 59 -1.69 5.21 -18.70
CA PRO A 59 -1.84 4.78 -17.32
C PRO A 59 -0.95 5.64 -16.40
N ILE A 60 -1.56 6.61 -15.69
CA ILE A 60 -0.88 7.49 -14.74
C ILE A 60 -1.48 7.27 -13.36
N SER A 61 -0.69 6.74 -12.44
CA SER A 61 -1.14 6.55 -11.05
C SER A 61 -1.34 7.92 -10.40
N ARG A 62 -2.53 8.14 -9.84
CA ARG A 62 -2.81 9.26 -8.92
C ARG A 62 -2.50 8.89 -7.46
N VAL A 63 -2.20 7.62 -7.21
CA VAL A 63 -2.00 7.08 -5.87
C VAL A 63 -0.51 6.84 -5.68
N CYS A 64 0.16 7.82 -5.10
CA CYS A 64 1.47 7.81 -4.44
C CYS A 64 1.57 9.09 -3.61
#